data_AF-G3AR89-F1
#
_entry.id   AF-G3AR89-F1
#
_cell.length_a   1.000
_cell.length_b   1.000
_cell.length_c   1.000
_cell.angle_alpha   90.00
_cell.angle_beta   90.00
_cell.angle_gamma   90.00
#
_symmetry.space_group_name_H-M   'P 1'
#
loop_
_entity.id
_entity.type
_entity.pdbx_description
1 polymer ?
#
loop_
_entity_poly.entity_id
_entity_poly.type
_entity_poly.pdbx_seq_one_letter_code
_entity_poly.pdbx_strand_id
1 'polypeptide(L)'
;MKTHLLTVPSKKTEEINWVKPLNNYLVSIYGNTSSYQDDLNSFNKLRQDIRGVNADNTGLKLYYKYYSQLELLDLRIPFATVNKHKKLEFEWFDAFSPTVANKQAALPFEKANVLFNLAALLTRFAKHKYDESIQDSGSEGVDDATKSTIQLLQSAAGVYQFINENFLHAP
;
A
#
# COMPACT_ATOMS: atom_id res chain seq x y z
N MET A 1 -25.45 25.35 -0.02
CA MET A 1 -23.97 25.36 0.05
C MET A 1 -23.50 23.95 -0.30
N LYS A 2 -22.63 23.77 -1.30
CA LYS A 2 -22.18 22.43 -1.72
C LYS A 2 -20.96 22.03 -0.88
N THR A 3 -21.08 20.98 -0.06
CA THR A 3 -19.97 20.47 0.75
C THR A 3 -18.94 19.80 -0.14
N HIS A 4 -17.65 19.93 0.19
CA HIS A 4 -16.55 19.28 -0.54
C HIS A 4 -15.78 18.38 0.41
N LEU A 5 -15.56 17.13 0.00
CA LEU A 5 -14.73 16.18 0.73
C LEU A 5 -13.26 16.40 0.39
N LEU A 6 -12.43 16.50 1.42
CA LEU A 6 -10.97 16.53 1.29
C LEU A 6 -10.45 15.12 1.02
N THR A 7 -9.39 15.03 0.22
CA THR A 7 -8.68 13.79 -0.06
C THR A 7 -7.21 13.94 0.27
N VAL A 8 -6.57 12.83 0.63
CA VAL A 8 -5.13 12.79 0.89
C VAL A 8 -4.41 12.39 -0.40
N PRO A 9 -3.36 13.12 -0.83
CA PRO A 9 -2.55 12.71 -1.96
C PRO A 9 -1.80 11.41 -1.66
N SER A 10 -1.67 10.55 -2.66
CA SER A 10 -0.87 9.33 -2.56
C SER A 10 0.63 9.66 -2.69
N LYS A 11 1.45 9.00 -1.89
CA LYS A 11 2.91 9.02 -2.03
C LYS A 11 3.32 8.32 -3.30
N LYS A 12 4.38 8.81 -3.94
CA LYS A 12 5.05 8.14 -5.05
C LYS A 12 6.18 7.27 -4.52
N THR A 13 6.57 6.28 -5.29
CA THR A 13 7.68 5.37 -4.96
C THR A 13 8.39 4.89 -6.21
N GLU A 14 9.68 4.65 -6.08
CA GLU A 14 10.51 4.10 -7.13
C GLU A 14 10.34 2.58 -7.28
N GLU A 15 10.83 2.08 -8.41
CA GLU A 15 10.88 0.64 -8.67
C GLU A 15 11.92 -0.04 -7.77
N ILE A 16 11.54 -1.18 -7.21
CA ILE A 16 12.41 -2.08 -6.47
C ILE A 16 12.34 -3.50 -7.03
N ASN A 17 13.38 -4.29 -6.77
CA ASN A 17 13.45 -5.68 -7.18
C ASN A 17 13.49 -6.61 -5.95
N TRP A 18 12.35 -7.25 -5.69
CA TRP A 18 12.20 -8.26 -4.63
C TRP A 18 12.81 -9.62 -4.99
N VAL A 19 12.89 -9.96 -6.27
CA VAL A 19 13.27 -11.29 -6.75
C VAL A 19 14.68 -11.64 -6.31
N LYS A 20 15.65 -10.76 -6.59
CA LYS A 20 17.06 -11.03 -6.28
C LYS A 20 17.35 -11.25 -4.78
N PRO A 21 16.96 -10.34 -3.86
CA PRO A 21 17.27 -10.51 -2.44
C PRO A 21 16.58 -11.73 -1.82
N LEU A 22 15.31 -11.98 -2.17
CA LEU A 22 14.59 -13.15 -1.67
C LEU A 22 15.11 -14.46 -2.25
N ASN A 23 15.45 -14.50 -3.54
CA ASN A 23 16.05 -15.67 -4.16
C ASN A 23 17.38 -16.03 -3.48
N ASN A 24 18.25 -15.05 -3.22
CA ASN A 24 19.51 -15.28 -2.53
C ASN A 24 19.30 -15.84 -1.12
N TYR A 25 18.32 -15.32 -0.38
CA TYR A 25 17.94 -15.86 0.92
C TYR A 25 17.49 -17.33 0.79
N LEU A 26 16.56 -17.63 -0.12
CA LEU A 26 16.05 -18.99 -0.32
C LEU A 26 17.15 -19.97 -0.75
N VAL A 27 18.08 -19.57 -1.62
CA VAL A 27 19.24 -20.39 -2.00
C VAL A 27 20.11 -20.71 -0.77
N SER A 28 20.31 -19.73 0.12
CA SER A 28 21.12 -19.95 1.33
C SER A 28 20.53 -20.96 2.31
N ILE A 29 19.20 -21.16 2.28
CA ILE A 29 18.48 -22.08 3.17
C ILE A 29 18.21 -23.44 2.49
N TYR A 30 17.75 -23.42 1.24
CA TYR A 30 17.24 -24.60 0.54
C TYR A 30 18.18 -25.12 -0.56
N GLY A 31 19.20 -24.37 -0.96
CA GLY A 31 20.15 -24.73 -2.02
C GLY A 31 19.60 -24.62 -3.45
N ASN A 32 18.33 -25.01 -3.68
CA ASN A 32 17.64 -24.90 -4.97
C ASN A 32 16.34 -24.10 -4.82
N THR A 33 16.09 -23.18 -5.76
CA THR A 33 14.95 -22.27 -5.73
C THR A 33 14.12 -22.22 -7.01
N SER A 34 14.33 -23.16 -7.95
CA SER A 34 13.60 -23.19 -9.22
C SER A 34 12.08 -23.22 -9.04
N SER A 35 11.58 -23.92 -8.02
CA SER A 35 10.15 -24.01 -7.69
C SER A 35 9.54 -22.71 -7.16
N TYR A 36 10.36 -21.75 -6.72
CA TYR A 36 9.88 -20.50 -6.11
C TYR A 36 9.95 -19.30 -7.06
N GLN A 37 10.50 -19.46 -8.27
CA GLN A 37 10.72 -18.33 -9.18
C GLN A 37 9.41 -17.62 -9.55
N ASP A 38 8.34 -18.37 -9.80
CA ASP A 38 7.05 -17.80 -10.16
C ASP A 38 6.43 -16.99 -9.02
N ASP A 39 6.56 -17.46 -7.78
CA ASP A 39 6.09 -16.75 -6.59
C ASP A 39 6.87 -15.45 -6.37
N LEU A 40 8.21 -15.50 -6.52
CA LEU A 40 9.06 -14.31 -6.40
C LEU A 40 8.73 -13.26 -7.45
N ASN A 41 8.56 -13.68 -8.71
CA ASN A 41 8.18 -12.79 -9.80
C ASN A 41 6.77 -12.22 -9.59
N SER A 42 5.84 -13.04 -9.11
CA SER A 42 4.47 -12.60 -8.79
C SER A 42 4.44 -11.57 -7.66
N PHE A 43 5.23 -11.78 -6.60
CA PHE A 43 5.35 -10.81 -5.51
C PHE A 43 6.00 -9.49 -5.96
N ASN A 44 7.06 -9.58 -6.77
CA ASN A 44 7.69 -8.40 -7.36
C ASN A 44 6.73 -7.62 -8.25
N LYS A 45 5.97 -8.32 -9.11
CA LYS A 45 4.96 -7.70 -9.98
C LYS A 45 3.86 -7.04 -9.16
N LEU A 46 3.36 -7.70 -8.12
CA LEU A 46 2.35 -7.14 -7.22
C LEU A 46 2.79 -5.79 -6.63
N ARG A 47 4.08 -5.65 -6.29
CA ARG A 47 4.65 -4.36 -5.86
C ARG A 47 4.68 -3.31 -6.97
N GLN A 48 4.90 -3.70 -8.23
CA GLN A 48 4.83 -2.74 -9.33
C GLN A 48 3.39 -2.30 -9.60
N ASP A 49 2.44 -3.24 -9.53
CA ASP A 49 1.03 -2.98 -9.81
C ASP A 49 0.43 -1.91 -8.87
N ILE A 50 0.86 -1.84 -7.59
CA ILE A 50 0.34 -0.83 -6.64
C ILE A 50 0.73 0.62 -6.98
N ARG A 51 1.75 0.85 -7.83
CA ARG A 51 2.23 2.22 -8.17
C ARG A 51 1.28 2.99 -9.08
N GLY A 52 0.39 2.29 -9.79
CA GLY A 52 -0.48 2.87 -10.83
C GLY A 52 -1.97 2.62 -10.64
N VAL A 53 -2.40 2.34 -9.40
CA VAL A 53 -3.80 1.93 -9.16
C VAL A 53 -4.81 3.08 -9.21
N ASN A 54 -6.00 2.76 -9.69
CA ASN A 54 -7.17 3.63 -9.64
C ASN A 54 -7.82 3.59 -8.25
N ALA A 55 -8.57 4.66 -7.92
CA ALA A 55 -9.34 4.76 -6.69
C ALA A 55 -10.66 3.97 -6.80
N ASP A 56 -10.54 2.65 -6.83
CA ASP A 56 -11.65 1.70 -6.95
C ASP A 56 -11.39 0.41 -6.15
N ASN A 57 -12.34 -0.53 -6.24
CA ASN A 57 -12.23 -1.82 -5.57
C ASN A 57 -11.04 -2.67 -6.04
N THR A 58 -10.58 -2.49 -7.29
CA THR A 58 -9.42 -3.21 -7.82
C THR A 58 -8.14 -2.70 -7.17
N GLY A 59 -7.98 -1.38 -7.07
CA GLY A 59 -6.87 -0.74 -6.37
C GLY A 59 -6.81 -1.13 -4.89
N LEU A 60 -7.95 -1.14 -4.20
CA LEU A 60 -8.03 -1.60 -2.81
C LEU A 60 -7.56 -3.05 -2.65
N LYS A 61 -8.04 -3.96 -3.50
CA LYS A 61 -7.63 -5.37 -3.47
C LYS A 61 -6.13 -5.54 -3.67
N LEU A 62 -5.52 -4.76 -4.56
CA LEU A 62 -4.07 -4.79 -4.77
C LEU A 62 -3.29 -4.36 -3.53
N TYR A 63 -3.69 -3.26 -2.88
CA TYR A 63 -3.07 -2.82 -1.63
C TYR A 63 -3.23 -3.83 -0.50
N TYR A 64 -4.42 -4.39 -0.28
CA TYR A 64 -4.65 -5.43 0.73
C TYR A 64 -3.83 -6.69 0.45
N LYS A 65 -3.77 -7.11 -0.81
CA LYS A 65 -2.97 -8.28 -1.22
C LYS A 65 -1.49 -8.01 -0.99
N TYR A 66 -0.97 -6.85 -1.37
CA TYR A 66 0.44 -6.55 -1.18
C TYR A 66 0.81 -6.44 0.30
N TYR A 67 0.02 -5.72 1.08
CA TYR A 67 0.25 -5.57 2.52
C TYR A 67 0.20 -6.91 3.25
N SER A 68 -0.78 -7.78 2.95
CA SER A 68 -0.85 -9.11 3.57
C SER A 68 0.35 -9.99 3.23
N GLN A 69 0.90 -9.89 2.00
CA GLN A 69 2.13 -10.59 1.63
C GLN A 69 3.36 -10.02 2.35
N LEU A 70 3.42 -8.71 2.59
CA LEU A 70 4.47 -8.10 3.42
C LEU A 70 4.42 -8.60 4.87
N GLU A 71 3.23 -8.75 5.45
CA GLU A 71 3.05 -9.34 6.79
C GLU A 71 3.51 -10.80 6.85
N LEU A 72 3.13 -11.61 5.86
CA LEU A 72 3.57 -13.00 5.78
C LEU A 72 5.09 -13.12 5.57
N LEU A 73 5.68 -12.22 4.80
CA LEU A 73 7.12 -12.15 4.59
C LEU A 73 7.84 -11.83 5.90
N ASP A 74 7.39 -10.81 6.63
CA ASP A 74 7.97 -10.41 7.92
C ASP A 74 7.91 -11.54 8.96
N LEU A 75 6.81 -12.30 8.98
CA LEU A 75 6.62 -13.43 9.89
C LEU A 75 7.56 -14.61 9.58
N ARG A 76 7.88 -14.86 8.31
CA ARG A 76 8.57 -16.09 7.87
C ARG A 76 10.04 -15.90 7.50
N ILE A 77 10.42 -14.70 7.10
CA ILE A 77 11.73 -14.40 6.55
C ILE A 77 12.40 -13.35 7.42
N PRO A 78 13.49 -13.70 8.13
CA PRO A 78 14.25 -12.73 8.90
C PRO A 78 14.83 -11.65 7.97
N PHE A 79 14.22 -10.46 7.95
CA PHE A 79 14.55 -9.43 6.98
C PHE A 79 15.99 -8.92 7.12
N ALA A 80 16.56 -9.00 8.32
CA ALA A 80 17.98 -8.75 8.56
C ALA A 80 18.90 -9.66 7.72
N THR A 81 18.52 -10.92 7.51
CA THR A 81 19.27 -11.88 6.69
C THR A 81 19.14 -11.56 5.21
N VAL A 82 17.95 -11.16 4.77
CA VAL A 82 17.70 -10.71 3.39
C VAL A 82 18.59 -9.51 3.04
N ASN A 83 18.74 -8.58 3.98
CA ASN A 83 19.55 -7.37 3.82
C ASN A 83 21.05 -7.53 4.12
N LYS A 84 21.53 -8.74 4.44
CA LYS A 84 22.92 -8.96 4.91
C LYS A 84 23.98 -8.55 3.89
N HIS A 85 23.77 -8.84 2.60
CA HIS A 85 24.78 -8.61 1.55
C HIS A 85 24.48 -7.38 0.70
N LYS A 86 23.22 -7.17 0.33
CA LYS A 86 22.77 -5.99 -0.39
C LYS A 86 21.42 -5.59 0.19
N LYS A 87 21.37 -4.40 0.77
CA LYS A 87 20.14 -3.84 1.34
C LYS A 87 19.12 -3.59 0.23
N LEU A 88 17.90 -4.06 0.44
CA LEU A 88 16.73 -3.66 -0.34
C LEU A 88 16.27 -2.29 0.18
N GLU A 89 16.53 -1.25 -0.60
CA GLU A 89 16.18 0.13 -0.23
C GLU A 89 14.84 0.53 -0.86
N PHE A 90 13.94 0.97 -0.01
CA PHE A 90 12.64 1.53 -0.41
C PHE A 90 12.77 3.04 -0.51
N GLU A 91 12.43 3.60 -1.66
CA GLU A 91 12.38 5.04 -1.89
C GLU A 91 10.93 5.50 -2.03
N TRP A 92 10.52 6.40 -1.15
CA TRP A 92 9.19 6.99 -1.12
C TRP A 92 9.27 8.52 -1.08
N PHE A 93 8.43 9.17 -1.87
CA PHE A 93 8.33 10.62 -1.93
C PHE A 93 7.29 11.13 -0.94
N ASP A 94 7.51 12.33 -0.41
CA ASP A 94 6.51 12.96 0.44
C ASP A 94 5.19 13.21 -0.32
N ALA A 95 4.06 13.01 0.35
CA ALA A 95 2.74 13.11 -0.27
C ALA A 95 2.39 14.57 -0.61
N PHE A 96 2.84 15.51 0.22
CA PHE A 96 2.54 16.94 0.11
C PHE A 96 3.70 17.74 -0.46
N SER A 97 4.93 17.21 -0.40
CA SER A 97 6.15 17.77 -0.99
C SER A 97 6.85 16.76 -1.91
N PRO A 98 6.37 16.54 -3.15
CA PRO A 98 6.84 15.46 -4.03
C PRO A 98 8.32 15.51 -4.41
N THR A 99 9.01 16.62 -4.17
CA THR A 99 10.47 16.77 -4.37
C THR A 99 11.29 16.16 -3.24
N VAL A 100 10.69 15.87 -2.09
CA VAL A 100 11.35 15.29 -0.92
C VAL A 100 11.25 13.77 -1.00
N ALA A 101 12.41 13.11 -1.14
CA ALA A 101 12.51 11.65 -1.16
C ALA A 101 13.10 11.14 0.16
N ASN A 102 12.55 10.04 0.66
CA ASN A 102 13.06 9.34 1.83
C ASN A 102 13.42 7.91 1.44
N LYS A 103 14.63 7.47 1.82
CA LYS A 103 15.17 6.14 1.54
C LYS A 103 15.42 5.40 2.83
N GLN A 104 14.87 4.21 2.96
CA GLN A 104 15.17 3.32 4.08
C GLN A 104 15.18 1.87 3.62
N ALA A 105 15.99 1.05 4.28
CA ALA A 105 16.05 -0.40 4.05
C ALA A 105 15.23 -1.19 5.08
N ALA A 106 14.35 -0.53 5.84
CA ALA A 106 13.54 -1.15 6.88
C ALA A 106 12.20 -1.63 6.30
N LEU A 107 11.82 -2.88 6.56
CA LEU A 107 10.52 -3.41 6.13
C LEU A 107 9.33 -2.65 6.73
N PRO A 108 9.36 -2.22 8.01
CA PRO A 108 8.32 -1.35 8.56
C PRO A 108 8.12 -0.05 7.79
N PHE A 109 9.19 0.53 7.20
CA PHE A 109 9.08 1.73 6.38
C PHE A 109 8.25 1.46 5.12
N GLU A 110 8.49 0.36 4.42
CA GLU A 110 7.66 -0.04 3.27
C GLU A 110 6.19 -0.25 3.69
N LYS A 111 5.96 -1.01 4.78
CA LYS A 111 4.63 -1.29 5.32
C LYS A 111 3.85 0.00 5.65
N ALA A 112 4.47 0.95 6.36
CA ALA A 112 3.86 2.22 6.71
C ALA A 112 3.44 3.04 5.48
N ASN A 113 4.31 3.12 4.47
CA ASN A 113 4.03 3.86 3.24
C ASN A 113 2.93 3.21 2.40
N VAL A 114 2.88 1.88 2.33
CA VAL A 114 1.81 1.13 1.66
C VAL A 114 0.46 1.38 2.34
N LEU A 115 0.40 1.34 3.68
CA LEU A 115 -0.81 1.65 4.44
C LEU A 115 -1.23 3.11 4.26
N PHE A 116 -0.28 4.05 4.26
CA PHE A 116 -0.58 5.46 4.02
C PHE A 116 -1.27 5.64 2.66
N ASN A 117 -0.75 4.98 1.62
CA ASN A 117 -1.34 5.04 0.29
C ASN A 117 -2.69 4.32 0.19
N LEU A 118 -2.89 3.22 0.92
CA LEU A 118 -4.20 2.57 1.04
C LEU A 118 -5.23 3.52 1.65
N ALA A 119 -4.90 4.21 2.74
CA ALA A 119 -5.77 5.20 3.36
C ALA A 119 -6.04 6.38 2.42
N ALA A 120 -5.01 6.88 1.71
CA ALA A 120 -5.17 7.92 0.70
C ALA A 120 -6.11 7.47 -0.43
N LEU A 121 -5.99 6.23 -0.89
CA LEU A 121 -6.86 5.65 -1.90
C LEU A 121 -8.32 5.59 -1.42
N LEU A 122 -8.55 5.18 -0.17
CA LEU A 122 -9.87 5.14 0.45
C LEU A 122 -10.53 6.54 0.47
N THR A 123 -9.77 7.60 0.82
CA THR A 123 -10.33 8.98 0.79
C THR A 123 -10.72 9.41 -0.63
N ARG A 124 -9.88 9.10 -1.63
CA ARG A 124 -10.16 9.41 -3.04
C ARG A 124 -11.37 8.64 -3.55
N PHE A 125 -11.49 7.36 -3.18
CA PHE A 125 -12.61 6.54 -3.59
C PHE A 125 -13.92 7.00 -2.92
N ALA A 126 -13.87 7.37 -1.64
CA ALA A 126 -15.00 7.98 -0.94
C ALA A 126 -15.46 9.26 -1.65
N LYS A 127 -14.53 10.12 -2.05
CA LYS A 127 -14.85 11.32 -2.82
C LYS A 127 -15.53 11.00 -4.16
N HIS A 128 -15.04 10.00 -4.91
CA HIS A 128 -15.69 9.59 -6.16
C HIS A 128 -17.14 9.16 -5.91
N LYS A 129 -17.38 8.35 -4.86
CA LYS A 129 -18.74 7.91 -4.48
C LYS A 129 -19.66 9.05 -4.06
N TYR A 130 -19.12 10.04 -3.34
CA TYR A 130 -19.87 11.23 -2.97
C TYR A 130 -20.20 12.13 -4.17
N ASP A 131 -19.24 12.30 -5.10
CA ASP A 131 -19.46 13.11 -6.29
C ASP A 131 -20.52 12.45 -7.21
N GLU A 132 -20.51 11.11 -7.32
CA GLU A 132 -21.55 10.32 -7.99
C GLU A 132 -22.92 10.54 -7.33
N SER A 133 -23.02 10.47 -6.00
CA SER A 133 -24.29 10.60 -5.28
C SER A 133 -24.93 11.99 -5.39
N ILE A 134 -24.14 13.05 -5.61
CA ILE A 134 -24.68 14.40 -5.81
C ILE A 134 -25.21 14.58 -7.23
N GLN A 135 -24.65 13.86 -8.21
CA GLN A 135 -25.08 13.96 -9.60
C GLN A 135 -26.33 13.13 -9.87
N ASP A 136 -26.47 11.97 -9.21
CA ASP A 136 -27.63 11.11 -9.35
C ASP A 136 -28.78 11.62 -8.46
N SER A 137 -29.85 12.11 -9.08
CA SER A 137 -30.98 12.80 -8.40
C SER A 137 -32.07 11.84 -7.91
N GLY A 138 -31.86 10.52 -8.04
CA GLY A 138 -32.80 9.48 -7.61
C GLY A 138 -32.67 9.15 -6.12
N SER A 139 -33.79 9.16 -5.40
CA SER A 139 -33.82 8.99 -3.93
C SER A 139 -33.29 7.65 -3.42
N GLU A 140 -33.32 6.57 -4.21
CA GLU A 140 -32.89 5.24 -3.75
C GLU A 140 -31.37 4.99 -3.82
N GLY A 141 -30.65 5.63 -4.77
CA GLY A 141 -29.21 5.44 -4.96
C GLY A 141 -28.33 6.33 -4.07
N VAL A 142 -28.88 7.47 -3.63
CA VAL A 142 -28.17 8.48 -2.83
C VAL A 142 -27.83 7.95 -1.43
N ASP A 143 -28.74 7.20 -0.81
CA ASP A 143 -28.55 6.68 0.55
C ASP A 143 -27.43 5.62 0.61
N ASP A 144 -27.37 4.73 -0.39
CA ASP A 144 -26.33 3.68 -0.45
C ASP A 144 -24.94 4.26 -0.75
N ALA A 145 -24.86 5.23 -1.67
CA ALA A 145 -23.62 5.91 -1.99
C ALA A 145 -23.10 6.76 -0.81
N THR A 146 -24.01 7.41 -0.06
CA THR A 146 -23.66 8.15 1.16
C THR A 146 -23.14 7.21 2.24
N LYS A 147 -23.82 6.08 2.47
CA LYS A 147 -23.37 5.05 3.42
C LYS A 147 -21.99 4.51 3.05
N SER A 148 -21.78 4.17 1.78
CA SER A 148 -20.49 3.70 1.26
C SER A 148 -19.39 4.74 1.45
N THR A 149 -19.68 6.01 1.18
CA THR A 149 -18.74 7.13 1.40
C THR A 149 -18.30 7.21 2.87
N ILE A 150 -19.24 7.15 3.81
CA ILE A 150 -18.95 7.19 5.24
C ILE A 150 -18.07 6.00 5.64
N GLN A 151 -18.41 4.78 5.19
CA GLN A 151 -17.64 3.56 5.48
C GLN A 151 -16.20 3.64 4.96
N LEU A 152 -15.99 4.17 3.76
CA LEU A 152 -14.67 4.35 3.17
C LEU A 152 -13.85 5.38 3.98
N LEU A 153 -14.46 6.50 4.40
CA LEU A 153 -13.78 7.51 5.24
C LEU A 153 -13.44 6.97 6.63
N GLN A 154 -14.35 6.20 7.26
CA GLN A 154 -14.07 5.53 8.53
C GLN A 154 -12.94 4.52 8.41
N SER A 155 -12.90 3.76 7.31
CA SER A 155 -11.82 2.83 7.02
C SER A 155 -10.49 3.56 6.84
N ALA A 156 -10.47 4.69 6.11
CA ALA A 156 -9.27 5.51 5.94
C ALA A 156 -8.74 6.03 7.29
N ALA A 157 -9.64 6.54 8.14
CA ALA A 157 -9.29 7.02 9.48
C ALA A 157 -8.70 5.89 10.34
N GLY A 158 -9.31 4.70 10.32
CA GLY A 158 -8.80 3.53 11.04
C GLY A 158 -7.40 3.10 10.58
N VAL A 159 -7.13 3.13 9.27
CA VAL A 159 -5.80 2.83 8.73
C VAL A 159 -4.77 3.89 9.16
N TYR A 160 -5.10 5.18 9.11
CA TYR A 160 -4.18 6.23 9.60
C TYR A 160 -3.91 6.13 11.10
N GLN A 161 -4.93 5.80 11.89
CA GLN A 161 -4.75 5.58 13.32
C GLN A 161 -3.85 4.37 13.59
N PHE A 162 -4.04 3.28 12.86
CA PHE A 162 -3.15 2.10 12.95
C PHE A 162 -1.70 2.46 12.61
N ILE A 163 -1.46 3.28 11.57
CA ILE A 163 -0.11 3.74 11.23
C ILE A 163 0.49 4.52 12.40
N ASN A 164 -0.27 5.46 12.96
CA ASN A 164 0.17 6.28 14.09
C ASN A 164 0.56 5.41 15.29
N GLU A 165 -0.25 4.42 15.65
CA GLU A 165 0.00 3.58 16.83
C GLU A 165 1.16 2.59 16.65
N ASN A 166 1.39 2.09 15.43
CA ASN A 166 2.30 0.94 15.21
C ASN A 166 3.63 1.30 14.53
N PHE A 167 3.76 2.49 13.92
CA PHE A 167 4.94 2.85 13.12
C PHE A 167 5.68 4.11 13.62
N LEU A 168 5.26 4.72 14.74
CA LEU A 168 5.93 5.89 15.36
C LEU A 168 7.39 5.63 15.77
N HIS A 169 7.73 4.38 16.08
CA HIS A 169 9.04 3.96 16.59
C HIS A 169 9.64 2.80 15.80
N ALA A 170 9.24 2.63 14.54
CA ALA A 170 9.79 1.58 13.70
C ALA A 170 11.33 1.70 13.60
N PRO A 171 12.09 0.60 13.83
CA PRO A 171 13.55 0.61 13.94
C PRO A 171 14.28 0.93 12.62
#